data_AF-A0A836SFB4-F1
#
_entry.id   AF-A0A836SFB4-F1
#
_cell.length_a   1.000
_cell.length_b   1.000
_cell.length_c   1.000
_cell.angle_alpha   90.00
_cell.angle_beta   90.00
_cell.angle_gamma   90.00
#
_symmetry.space_group_name_H-M   'P 1'
#
loop_
_entity.id
_entity.type
_entity.pdbx_description
1 polymer ?
#
loop_
_entity_poly.entity_id
_entity_poly.type
_entity_poly.pdbx_seq_one_letter_code
_entity_poly.pdbx_strand_id
1 'polypeptide(L)'
;MPKCFIIPIVKNNDEENPINLDCVDEKLALENWLKVKVNLYDESVNKPPKDEQSILIDNTQFEKTALICQGRSIYQERATHRYWYVDNLHYGKAAHLEVFDKMGKHIGEADLQGNIDYSKKDSKKTISL
;
A
#
# COMPACT_ATOMS: atom_id res chain seq x y z
N MET A 1 12.90 1.44 -12.65
CA MET A 1 13.03 2.73 -11.95
C MET A 1 12.47 3.80 -12.88
N PRO A 2 11.51 4.63 -12.45
CA PRO A 2 11.03 5.73 -13.28
C PRO A 2 12.17 6.72 -13.51
N LYS A 3 12.29 7.22 -14.74
CA LYS A 3 13.21 8.33 -15.04
C LYS A 3 12.60 9.59 -14.46
N CYS A 4 13.32 10.25 -13.55
CA CYS A 4 12.97 11.60 -13.12
C CYS A 4 13.69 12.58 -14.05
N PHE A 5 12.92 13.42 -14.75
CA PHE A 5 13.48 14.50 -15.54
C PHE A 5 13.29 15.82 -14.80
N ILE A 6 14.37 16.59 -14.68
CA ILE A 6 14.30 17.97 -14.22
C ILE A 6 14.12 18.83 -15.47
N ILE A 7 12.96 19.49 -15.58
CA ILE A 7 12.75 20.49 -16.63
C ILE A 7 12.89 21.87 -15.99
N PRO A 8 13.87 22.69 -16.40
CA PRO A 8 13.95 24.08 -15.98
C PRO A 8 12.82 24.87 -16.65
N ILE A 9 12.00 25.55 -15.84
CA ILE A 9 11.00 26.49 -16.35
C ILE A 9 11.41 27.90 -15.96
N VAL A 10 11.56 28.77 -16.95
CA VAL A 10 11.76 30.20 -16.76
C VAL A 10 10.43 30.90 -17.05
N LYS A 11 9.86 31.57 -16.05
CA LYS A 11 8.64 32.36 -16.21
C LYS A 11 8.85 33.76 -15.64
N ASN A 12 8.94 34.75 -16.51
CA ASN A 12 8.87 36.20 -16.26
C ASN A 12 9.79 36.82 -15.20
N ASN A 13 10.76 36.12 -14.60
CA ASN A 13 11.70 36.71 -13.62
C ASN A 13 13.13 36.12 -13.65
N ASP A 14 13.54 35.43 -14.72
CA ASP A 14 14.88 34.78 -14.85
C ASP A 14 15.27 33.78 -13.73
N GLU A 15 14.37 33.50 -12.79
CA GLU A 15 14.55 32.47 -11.77
C GLU A 15 14.20 31.09 -12.34
N GLU A 16 15.21 30.22 -12.40
CA GLU A 16 15.03 28.81 -12.71
C GLU A 16 14.42 28.09 -11.51
N ASN A 17 13.13 27.74 -11.61
CA ASN A 17 12.50 26.87 -10.64
C ASN A 17 12.47 25.43 -11.20
N PRO A 18 13.20 24.48 -10.58
CA PRO A 18 13.16 23.09 -11.03
C PRO A 18 11.80 22.48 -10.71
N ILE A 19 11.15 21.91 -11.73
CA ILE A 19 9.99 21.05 -11.54
C ILE A 19 10.42 19.61 -11.77
N ASN A 20 10.20 18.77 -10.76
CA ASN A 20 10.35 17.33 -10.90
C ASN A 20 9.17 16.79 -11.69
N LEU A 21 9.46 16.26 -12.87
CA LEU A 21 8.48 15.54 -13.69
C LEU A 21 8.74 14.05 -13.57
N ASP A 22 7.83 13.38 -12.87
CA ASP A 22 7.70 11.93 -12.96
C ASP A 22 7.16 11.59 -14.35
N CYS A 23 8.01 11.03 -15.21
CA CYS A 23 7.56 10.47 -16.48
C CYS A 23 7.29 8.97 -16.30
N VAL A 24 6.22 8.51 -16.94
CA VAL A 24 5.87 7.11 -16.96
C VAL A 24 5.84 6.66 -18.41
N ASP A 25 6.91 5.99 -18.82
CA ASP A 25 7.18 5.68 -20.23
C ASP A 25 6.38 4.47 -20.73
N GLU A 26 5.75 3.73 -19.81
CA GLU A 26 4.96 2.54 -20.09
C GLU A 26 3.51 2.72 -19.67
N LYS A 27 2.57 2.41 -20.58
CA LYS A 27 1.13 2.47 -20.33
C LYS A 27 0.72 1.73 -19.04
N LEU A 28 1.29 0.55 -18.80
CA LEU A 28 1.00 -0.26 -17.61
C LEU A 28 1.41 0.46 -16.32
N ALA A 29 2.58 1.11 -16.32
CA ALA A 29 3.04 1.87 -15.18
C ALA A 29 2.17 3.10 -14.91
N LEU A 30 1.64 3.77 -15.96
CA LEU A 30 0.73 4.91 -15.81
C LEU A 30 -0.62 4.47 -15.26
N GLU A 31 -1.17 3.36 -15.77
CA GLU A 31 -2.42 2.78 -15.28
C GLU A 31 -2.30 2.37 -13.80
N ASN A 32 -1.17 1.80 -13.40
CA ASN A 32 -0.89 1.47 -12.01
C ASN A 32 -0.79 2.73 -11.13
N TRP A 33 -0.07 3.77 -11.59
CA TRP A 33 0.04 5.03 -10.88
C TRP A 33 -1.33 5.71 -10.68
N LEU A 34 -2.16 5.76 -11.73
CA LEU A 34 -3.51 6.31 -11.67
C LEU A 34 -4.41 5.51 -10.73
N LYS A 35 -4.34 4.17 -10.74
CA LYS A 35 -5.12 3.34 -9.81
C LYS A 35 -4.78 3.66 -8.36
N VAL A 36 -3.50 3.79 -8.03
CA VAL A 36 -3.07 4.15 -6.68
C VAL A 36 -3.51 5.57 -6.32
N LYS A 37 -3.37 6.54 -7.23
CA LYS A 37 -3.71 7.96 -6.96
C LYS A 37 -5.20 8.26 -6.94
N VAL A 38 -5.99 7.65 -7.80
CA VAL A 38 -7.44 7.88 -7.91
C VAL A 38 -8.21 7.09 -6.86
N ASN A 39 -7.67 5.94 -6.42
CA ASN A 39 -8.30 5.08 -5.43
C ASN A 39 -7.71 5.27 -4.03
N LEU A 40 -7.10 6.44 -3.75
CA LEU A 40 -6.58 6.75 -2.43
C LEU A 40 -7.68 6.68 -1.37
N TYR A 41 -7.30 6.15 -0.21
CA TYR A 41 -8.16 6.14 0.95
C TYR A 41 -8.29 7.56 1.54
N ASP A 42 -9.51 7.97 1.86
CA ASP A 42 -9.80 9.25 2.49
C ASP A 42 -9.81 9.08 4.01
N GLU A 43 -8.79 9.56 4.70
CA GLU A 43 -8.67 9.42 6.16
C GLU A 43 -9.74 10.21 6.95
N SER A 44 -10.58 11.03 6.30
CA SER A 44 -11.69 11.71 6.96
C SER A 44 -12.93 10.82 7.12
N VAL A 45 -12.96 9.64 6.50
CA VAL A 45 -14.12 8.75 6.49
C VAL A 45 -14.15 7.78 7.67
N ASN A 46 -15.36 7.51 8.17
CA ASN A 46 -15.63 6.53 9.24
C ASN A 46 -15.87 5.12 8.68
N LYS A 47 -15.00 4.68 7.77
CA LYS A 47 -15.05 3.32 7.21
C LYS A 47 -13.62 2.86 6.93
N PRO A 48 -13.29 1.58 7.18
CA PRO A 48 -11.97 1.05 6.87
C PRO A 48 -11.69 1.11 5.36
N PRO A 49 -10.42 1.16 4.93
CA PRO A 49 -10.05 1.10 3.52
C PRO A 49 -10.58 -0.16 2.86
N LYS A 50 -10.85 -0.10 1.55
CA LYS A 50 -10.97 -1.32 0.75
C LYS A 50 -9.57 -1.88 0.45
N ASP A 51 -9.50 -3.16 0.11
CA ASP A 51 -8.24 -3.82 -0.22
C ASP A 51 -7.55 -3.10 -1.40
N GLU A 52 -8.32 -2.61 -2.38
CA GLU A 52 -7.82 -1.85 -3.54
C GLU A 52 -7.35 -0.43 -3.21
N GLN A 53 -7.53 0.04 -1.97
CA GLN A 53 -7.04 1.35 -1.49
C GLN A 53 -5.75 1.19 -0.66
N SER A 54 -5.09 0.04 -0.77
CA SER A 54 -3.83 -0.29 -0.12
C SER A 54 -2.85 -0.93 -1.12
N ILE A 55 -1.62 -1.20 -0.67
CA ILE A 55 -0.60 -1.91 -1.46
C ILE A 55 -1.07 -3.28 -1.98
N LEU A 56 -2.10 -3.88 -1.38
CA LEU A 56 -2.66 -5.18 -1.81
C LEU A 56 -3.27 -5.17 -3.22
N ILE A 57 -3.51 -4.00 -3.82
CA ILE A 57 -3.91 -3.90 -5.24
C ILE A 57 -2.81 -4.39 -6.20
N ASP A 58 -1.55 -4.39 -5.76
CA ASP A 58 -0.43 -4.82 -6.59
C ASP A 58 -0.38 -6.35 -6.72
N ASN A 59 -1.08 -6.87 -7.73
CA ASN A 59 -1.14 -8.29 -8.06
C ASN A 59 0.23 -8.88 -8.50
N THR A 60 1.24 -8.04 -8.76
CA THR A 60 2.61 -8.51 -9.05
C THR A 60 3.37 -8.83 -7.77
N GLN A 61 3.01 -8.19 -6.65
CA GLN A 61 3.60 -8.43 -5.33
C GLN A 61 2.74 -9.35 -4.47
N PHE A 62 1.42 -9.28 -4.60
CA PHE A 62 0.45 -9.97 -3.76
C PHE A 62 -0.40 -10.96 -4.55
N GLU A 63 -0.69 -12.09 -3.92
CA GLU A 63 -1.66 -13.06 -4.39
C GLU A 63 -2.82 -13.16 -3.39
N LYS A 64 -4.05 -12.95 -3.88
CA LYS A 64 -5.24 -13.12 -3.05
C LYS A 64 -5.44 -14.60 -2.72
N THR A 65 -5.55 -14.93 -1.43
CA THR A 65 -5.79 -16.31 -0.98
C THR A 65 -7.29 -16.59 -0.86
N ALA A 66 -7.65 -17.86 -0.61
CA ALA A 66 -9.02 -18.23 -0.25
C ALA A 66 -9.35 -17.97 1.23
N LEU A 67 -8.37 -17.53 2.04
CA LEU A 67 -8.52 -17.33 3.48
C LEU A 67 -9.16 -15.97 3.78
N ILE A 68 -9.93 -15.93 4.86
CA ILE A 68 -10.62 -14.74 5.36
C ILE A 68 -10.30 -14.55 6.84
N CYS A 69 -9.93 -13.34 7.23
CA CYS A 69 -9.78 -12.93 8.62
C CYS A 69 -10.62 -11.69 8.89
N GLN A 70 -11.45 -11.70 9.93
CA GLN A 70 -12.33 -10.57 10.30
C GLN A 70 -13.19 -10.03 9.13
N GLY A 71 -13.63 -10.92 8.24
CA GLY A 71 -14.42 -10.54 7.05
C GLY A 71 -13.61 -9.95 5.91
N ARG A 72 -12.27 -9.95 6.00
CA ARG A 72 -11.33 -9.46 4.97
C ARG A 72 -10.56 -10.57 4.33
N SER A 73 -10.28 -10.42 3.04
CA SER A 73 -9.48 -11.38 2.31
C SER A 73 -8.02 -11.29 2.76
N ILE A 74 -7.37 -12.44 2.95
CA ILE A 74 -5.94 -12.49 3.22
C ILE A 74 -5.19 -12.58 1.88
N TYR A 75 -4.11 -11.83 1.76
CA TYR A 75 -3.21 -11.81 0.62
C TYR A 75 -1.84 -12.36 1.05
N GLN A 76 -1.20 -13.13 0.19
CA GLN A 76 0.16 -13.60 0.39
C GLN A 76 1.12 -12.75 -0.45
N GLU A 77 2.13 -12.17 0.21
CA GLU A 77 3.24 -11.49 -0.45
C GLU A 77 4.15 -12.54 -1.10
N ARG A 78 4.38 -12.42 -2.40
CA ARG A 78 5.13 -13.43 -3.19
C ARG A 78 6.58 -13.56 -2.77
N ALA A 79 7.25 -12.45 -2.45
CA ALA A 79 8.69 -12.44 -2.19
C ALA A 79 9.06 -13.08 -0.84
N THR A 80 8.22 -12.91 0.17
CA THR A 80 8.52 -13.30 1.56
C THR A 80 7.61 -14.42 2.07
N HIS A 81 6.53 -14.72 1.36
CA HIS A 81 5.42 -15.56 1.80
C HIS A 81 4.72 -15.08 3.08
N ARG A 82 4.86 -13.79 3.42
CA ARG A 82 4.09 -13.15 4.49
C ARG A 82 2.64 -13.02 4.09
N TYR A 83 1.76 -12.96 5.09
CA TYR A 83 0.33 -12.78 4.88
C TYR A 83 -0.12 -11.43 5.40
N TRP A 84 -1.02 -10.79 4.65
CA TRP A 84 -1.42 -9.42 4.85
C TRP A 84 -2.94 -9.32 4.70
N TYR A 85 -3.60 -8.49 5.52
CA TYR A 85 -4.98 -8.08 5.28
C TYR A 85 -5.21 -6.66 5.84
N VAL A 86 -6.16 -5.92 5.26
CA VAL A 86 -6.58 -4.61 5.80
C VAL A 86 -7.33 -4.81 7.11
N ASP A 87 -6.94 -4.13 8.18
CA ASP A 87 -7.70 -4.18 9.41
C ASP A 87 -9.10 -3.55 9.20
N ASN A 88 -10.14 -4.32 9.48
CA ASN A 88 -11.53 -3.90 9.27
C ASN A 88 -12.12 -3.10 10.43
N LEU A 89 -11.41 -3.00 11.56
CA LEU A 89 -11.86 -2.33 12.78
C LEU A 89 -11.30 -0.92 12.91
N HIS A 90 -10.22 -0.60 12.20
CA HIS A 90 -9.57 0.71 12.22
C HIS A 90 -9.81 1.51 10.94
N TYR A 91 -10.10 2.80 11.10
CA TYR A 91 -10.39 3.73 10.02
C TYR A 91 -9.77 5.11 10.30
N GLY A 92 -9.97 6.05 9.38
CA GLY A 92 -9.26 7.32 9.34
C GLY A 92 -7.75 7.14 9.46
N LYS A 93 -7.11 7.97 10.31
CA LYS A 93 -5.66 7.94 10.56
C LYS A 93 -5.14 6.66 11.23
N ALA A 94 -6.03 5.84 11.78
CA ALA A 94 -5.66 4.57 12.40
C ALA A 94 -5.70 3.40 11.41
N ALA A 95 -6.16 3.63 10.16
CA ALA A 95 -6.23 2.58 9.14
C ALA A 95 -4.84 2.00 8.85
N HIS A 96 -4.74 0.67 8.86
CA HIS A 96 -3.50 -0.06 8.63
C HIS A 96 -3.79 -1.48 8.10
N LEU A 97 -2.72 -2.20 7.79
CA LEU A 97 -2.74 -3.62 7.46
C LEU A 97 -2.11 -4.41 8.60
N GLU A 98 -2.65 -5.60 8.84
CA GLU A 98 -2.10 -6.58 9.76
C GLU A 98 -1.15 -7.51 9.00
N VAL A 99 0.08 -7.69 9.49
CA VAL A 99 1.11 -8.45 8.78
C VAL A 99 1.57 -9.66 9.59
N PHE A 100 1.59 -10.82 8.95
CA PHE A 100 1.94 -12.10 9.54
C PHE A 100 3.10 -12.75 8.79
N ASP A 101 3.96 -13.45 9.51
CA ASP A 101 4.98 -14.29 8.88
C ASP A 101 4.37 -15.49 8.12
N LYS A 102 5.20 -16.22 7.40
CA LYS A 102 4.79 -17.41 6.65
C LYS A 102 4.18 -18.54 7.50
N MET A 103 4.32 -18.48 8.83
CA MET A 103 3.74 -19.42 9.79
C MET A 103 2.45 -18.89 10.42
N GLY A 104 1.97 -17.72 9.99
CA GLY A 104 0.74 -17.11 10.48
C GLY A 104 0.90 -16.38 11.80
N LYS A 105 2.13 -16.06 12.25
CA LYS A 105 2.35 -15.26 13.47
C LYS A 105 2.43 -13.78 13.14
N HIS A 106 1.73 -12.94 13.91
CA HIS A 106 1.78 -11.49 13.70
C HIS A 106 3.20 -10.96 13.92
N ILE A 107 3.64 -10.10 13.00
CA ILE A 107 4.99 -9.50 13.01
C ILE A 107 4.96 -7.97 13.06
N GLY A 108 3.80 -7.34 12.87
CA GLY A 108 3.65 -5.89 12.93
C GLY A 108 2.48 -5.40 12.08
N GLU A 109 2.22 -4.11 12.17
CA GLU A 109 1.22 -3.40 11.39
C GLU A 109 1.92 -2.68 10.24
N ALA A 110 1.24 -2.45 9.12
CA ALA A 110 1.78 -1.66 8.02
C ALA A 110 0.84 -0.52 7.61
N ASP A 111 1.40 0.60 7.17
CA ASP A 111 0.59 1.63 6.52
C ASP A 111 0.02 1.15 5.18
N LEU A 112 -0.88 1.94 4.57
CA LEU A 112 -1.54 1.57 3.31
C LEU A 112 -0.57 1.48 2.12
N GLN A 113 0.65 1.97 2.26
CA GLN A 113 1.73 1.90 1.27
C GLN A 113 2.68 0.72 1.52
N GLY A 114 2.45 -0.10 2.55
CA GLY A 114 3.21 -1.30 2.84
C GLY A 114 4.44 -1.11 3.74
N ASN A 115 4.62 0.06 4.35
CA ASN A 115 5.71 0.26 5.31
C ASN A 115 5.34 -0.38 6.65
N ILE A 116 6.09 -1.43 7.04
CA ILE A 116 5.81 -2.22 8.25
C ILE A 116 6.46 -1.58 9.47
N ASP A 117 5.68 -1.38 10.52
CA ASP A 117 6.13 -1.13 11.89
C ASP A 117 6.16 -2.43 12.70
N TYR A 118 7.34 -3.04 12.79
CA TYR A 118 7.57 -4.27 13.55
C TYR A 118 7.45 -4.08 15.07
N SER A 119 7.47 -2.84 15.58
CA SER A 119 7.29 -2.58 17.02
C SER A 119 5.85 -2.86 17.49
N LYS A 120 4.89 -2.87 16.55
CA LYS A 120 3.47 -3.17 16.76
C LYS A 120 3.16 -4.66 16.84
N LYS A 121 4.18 -5.51 16.86
CA LYS A 121 4.00 -6.95 16.98
C LYS A 121 3.18 -7.31 18.23
N ASP A 122 2.17 -8.15 18.01
CA ASP A 122 1.34 -8.72 19.06
C ASP A 122 1.47 -10.25 19.03
N SER A 123 2.09 -10.84 20.05
CA SER A 123 2.33 -12.28 20.13
C SER A 123 1.05 -13.12 20.29
N LYS A 124 -0.09 -12.50 20.59
CA LYS A 124 -1.39 -13.16 20.71
C LYS A 124 -2.13 -13.22 19.38
N LYS A 125 -1.75 -12.40 18.39
CA LYS A 125 -2.38 -12.40 17.07
C LYS A 125 -1.75 -13.47 16.18
N THR A 126 -2.60 -14.37 15.69
CA THR A 126 -2.23 -15.38 14.68
C THR A 126 -3.35 -15.55 13.68
N ILE A 127 -3.01 -15.94 12.46
CA ILE A 127 -3.98 -16.39 11.45
C ILE A 127 -3.89 -17.91 11.30
N SER A 128 -5.03 -18.54 10.98
CA SER A 128 -5.08 -19.94 10.59
C SER A 128 -4.85 -20.03 9.08
N LEU A 129 -3.83 -20.78 8.69
CA LEU A 129 -3.40 -20.97 7.29
C LEU A 129 -3.92 -22.29 6.72
#